data_AF-A0A7J3U3Y9-F1
#
_entry.id   AF-A0A7J3U3Y9-F1
#
_cell.length_a   1.000
_cell.length_b   1.000
_cell.length_c   1.000
_cell.angle_alpha   90.00
_cell.angle_beta   90.00
_cell.angle_gamma   90.00
#
_symmetry.space_group_name_H-M   'P 1'
#
loop_
_entity.id
_entity.type
_entity.pdbx_description
1 polymer ?
#
loop_
_entity_poly.entity_id
_entity_poly.type
_entity_poly.pdbx_seq_one_letter_code
_entity_poly.pdbx_strand_id
1 'polypeptide(L)' 'LKWLAERRAREHALNVLALLFHPEKLTEKAGTGQRQGFDDAEPLE' A
#
# COMPACT_ATOMS: atom_id res chain seq x y z
N LEU A 1 -6.13 16.68 9.53
CA LEU A 1 -5.50 16.03 8.36
C LEU A 1 -6.52 15.21 7.54
N LYS A 2 -7.56 15.86 6.96
CA LYS A 2 -8.61 15.15 6.20
C LYS A 2 -8.05 14.46 4.95
N TRP A 3 -7.17 15.16 4.22
CA TRP A 3 -6.54 14.63 3.00
C TRP A 3 -5.78 13.32 3.23
N LEU A 4 -5.12 13.17 4.39
CA LEU A 4 -4.31 12.00 4.72
C LEU A 4 -5.18 10.77 4.95
N ALA A 5 -6.28 10.94 5.68
CA ALA A 5 -7.25 9.87 5.93
C ALA A 5 -7.87 9.37 4.62
N GLU A 6 -8.23 10.30 3.74
CA GLU A 6 -8.78 9.96 2.42
C GLU A 6 -7.77 9.23 1.53
N ARG A 7 -6.51 9.68 1.50
CA ARG A 7 -5.46 9.03 0.70
C ARG A 7 -5.20 7.61 1.19
N ARG A 8 -5.05 7.43 2.51
CA ARG A 8 -4.86 6.11 3.12
C ARG A 8 -6.03 5.17 2.84
N ALA A 9 -7.27 5.66 2.93
CA ALA A 9 -8.45 4.84 2.63
C ALA A 9 -8.45 4.37 1.16
N ARG A 10 -8.13 5.26 0.20
CA ARG A 10 -8.04 4.90 -1.22
C ARG A 10 -6.95 3.87 -1.49
N GLU A 11 -5.76 4.07 -0.94
CA GLU A 11 -4.63 3.16 -1.16
C GLU A 11 -4.88 1.78 -0.51
N HIS A 12 -5.50 1.72 0.68
CA HIS A 12 -5.91 0.44 1.25
C HIS A 12 -7.03 -0.25 0.47
N ALA A 13 -7.95 0.48 -0.15
CA ALA A 13 -8.96 -0.14 -1.01
C ALA A 13 -8.30 -0.89 -2.19
N LEU A 14 -7.22 -0.35 -2.76
CA LEU A 14 -6.43 -1.05 -3.77
C LEU A 14 -5.74 -2.30 -3.21
N ASN A 15 -5.21 -2.24 -1.99
CA ASN A 15 -4.62 -3.42 -1.34
C ASN A 15 -5.67 -4.51 -1.07
N VAL A 16 -6.91 -4.15 -0.73
CA VAL A 16 -8.02 -5.11 -0.60
C VAL A 16 -8.33 -5.77 -1.94
N LEU A 17 -8.39 -5.00 -3.03
CA LEU A 17 -8.57 -5.57 -4.36
C LEU A 17 -7.42 -6.50 -4.74
N ALA A 18 -6.18 -6.15 -4.39
CA ALA A 18 -5.03 -7.02 -4.60
C ALA A 18 -5.14 -8.31 -3.77
N LEU A 19 -5.51 -8.23 -2.49
CA LEU A 19 -5.72 -9.43 -1.67
C LEU A 19 -6.79 -10.37 -2.24
N LEU A 20 -7.88 -9.82 -2.76
CA LEU A 20 -9.02 -10.60 -3.25
C LEU A 20 -8.77 -11.20 -4.64
N PHE A 21 -8.06 -10.50 -5.52
CA PHE A 21 -8.00 -10.84 -6.94
C PHE A 21 -6.58 -11.00 -7.50
N HIS A 22 -5.56 -10.41 -6.87
CA HIS A 22 -4.18 -10.32 -7.38
C HIS A 22 -3.12 -10.37 -6.26
N PRO A 23 -3.10 -11.42 -5.40
CA PRO A 23 -2.22 -11.47 -4.23
C PRO A 23 -0.73 -11.43 -4.61
N GLU A 24 -0.36 -11.90 -5.80
CA GLU A 24 1.00 -11.86 -6.34
C GLU A 24 1.60 -10.45 -6.36
N LYS A 25 0.77 -9.42 -6.60
CA LYS A 25 1.20 -8.02 -6.59
C LYS A 25 1.68 -7.55 -5.22
N LEU A 26 1.18 -8.15 -4.15
CA LEU A 26 1.62 -7.85 -2.79
C LEU A 26 2.93 -8.58 -2.47
N THR A 27 3.09 -9.80 -2.98
CA THR A 27 4.35 -10.55 -2.88
C THR A 27 5.49 -9.85 -3.60
N GLU A 28 5.27 -9.33 -4.82
CA GLU A 28 6.27 -8.55 -5.57
C GLU A 28 6.75 -7.29 -4.82
N LYS A 29 5.88 -6.73 -3.98
CA LYS A 29 6.15 -5.53 -3.17
C LYS A 29 6.65 -5.85 -1.77
N ALA A 30 6.85 -7.13 -1.43
CA ALA A 30 7.32 -7.53 -0.12
C ALA A 30 8.73 -6.97 0.11
N GLY A 31 8.96 -6.33 1.26
CA GLY A 31 10.25 -5.77 1.62
C GLY A 31 10.60 -4.42 0.96
N THR A 32 9.74 -3.85 0.09
CA THR A 32 10.05 -2.61 -0.64
C THR A 32 9.63 -1.31 0.06
N GLY A 33 9.31 -1.37 1.35
CA GLY A 33 9.01 -0.16 2.15
C GLY A 33 7.66 0.51 1.86
N GLN A 34 6.70 -0.18 1.24
CA GLN A 34 5.38 0.41 0.89
C GLN A 34 4.64 1.04 2.09
N ARG A 35 4.02 2.21 1.88
CA ARG A 35 3.22 2.94 2.88
C ARG A 35 1.85 3.35 2.33
N GLN A 36 0.97 3.82 3.22
CA GLN A 36 -0.33 4.40 2.84
C GLN A 36 -0.56 5.77 3.49
N GLY A 37 -0.77 6.77 2.64
CA GLY A 37 -1.03 8.17 2.96
C GLY A 37 0.16 9.09 2.67
N PHE A 38 1.37 8.70 3.08
CA PHE A 38 2.62 9.37 2.75
C PHE A 38 3.41 8.54 1.74
N ASP A 39 4.51 9.10 1.24
CA ASP A 39 5.38 8.40 0.30
C ASP A 39 6.01 7.15 0.92
N ASP A 40 6.34 6.19 0.07
CA ASP A 40 6.94 4.92 0.47
C ASP A 40 8.30 5.13 1.16
N ALA A 41 8.63 4.23 2.07
CA ALA A 41 9.94 4.16 2.68
C ALA A 41 10.92 3.44 1.74
N GLU A 42 12.21 3.59 2.05
CA GLU A 42 13.23 2.74 1.45
C GLU A 42 13.03 1.26 1.85
N PRO A 43 13.43 0.30 1.00
CA PRO A 43 13.48 -1.11 1.36
C PRO A 43 14.31 -1.34 2.64
N LEU A 44 13.94 -2.36 3.42
CA LEU A 44 14.74 -2.78 4.56
C LEU A 44 15.90 -3.67 4.08
N GLU A 45 17.11 -3.46 4.62
CA GLU A 45 18.28 -4.34 4.43
C GLU A 45 18.13 -5.69 5.13
#